data_AF-A0A1F5JWH5-F1
#
_entry.id   AF-A0A1F5JWH5-F1
#
_cell.length_a   1.000
_cell.length_b   1.000
_cell.length_c   1.000
_cell.angle_alpha   90.00
_cell.angle_beta   90.00
_cell.angle_gamma   90.00
#
_symmetry.space_group_name_H-M   'P 1'
#
loop_
_entity.id
_entity.type
_entity.pdbx_description
1 polymer ?
#
loop_
_entity_poly.entity_id
_entity_poly.type
_entity_poly.pdbx_seq_one_letter_code
_entity_poly.pdbx_strand_id
1 'polypeptide(L)' 'MKILHMVAFGLLVLSGLNVGLSSLGVNVIGSIVDSIGLGGIFNLLVGVSAAYLAATHMGDCKACAKS' A
#
# COMPACT_ATOMS: atom_id res chain seq x y z
N MET A 1 3.03 -15.20 7.27
CA MET A 1 4.17 -14.92 6.36
C MET A 1 4.75 -13.55 6.68
N LYS A 2 5.78 -13.48 7.55
CA LYS A 2 6.29 -12.19 8.09
C LYS A 2 6.72 -11.21 6.99
N ILE A 3 7.46 -11.70 5.98
CA ILE A 3 7.92 -10.88 4.85
C ILE A 3 6.73 -10.33 4.03
N LEU A 4 5.73 -11.16 3.75
CA LEU A 4 4.62 -10.78 2.87
C LEU A 4 3.76 -9.69 3.51
N HIS A 5 3.50 -9.79 4.82
CA HIS A 5 2.81 -8.75 5.57
C HIS A 5 3.60 -7.43 5.55
N MET A 6 4.92 -7.47 5.79
CA MET A 6 5.75 -6.25 5.79
C MET A 6 5.78 -5.57 4.41
N VAL A 7 5.90 -6.34 3.33
CA VAL A 7 5.88 -5.81 1.97
C VAL A 7 4.50 -5.21 1.65
N ALA A 8 3.41 -5.94 1.89
CA ALA A 8 2.06 -5.46 1.63
C ALA A 8 1.75 -4.17 2.42
N PHE A 9 2.12 -4.13 3.71
CA PHE A 9 1.98 -2.94 4.53
C PHE A 9 2.82 -1.78 4.01
N GLY A 10 4.07 -2.03 3.61
CA GLY A 10 4.96 -1.02 3.03
C GLY A 10 4.38 -0.39 1.76
N LEU A 11 3.88 -1.19 0.82
CA LEU A 11 3.23 -0.69 -0.40
C LEU A 11 2.00 0.17 -0.07
N LEU A 12 1.20 -0.27 0.90
CA LEU A 12 0.01 0.45 1.33
C LEU A 12 0.35 1.82 1.92
N VAL A 13 1.34 1.87 2.81
CA VAL A 13 1.78 3.10 3.48
C VAL A 13 2.40 4.08 2.47
N LEU A 14 3.29 3.61 1.59
CA LEU A 14 3.91 4.47 0.57
C LEU A 14 2.87 5.08 -0.35
N SER A 15 1.89 4.28 -0.79
CA SER A 15 0.83 4.76 -1.68
C SER A 15 -0.14 5.70 -0.97
N GLY A 16 -0.57 5.37 0.25
CA GLY A 16 -1.43 6.24 1.05
C GLY A 16 -0.76 7.57 1.36
N LEU A 17 0.54 7.55 1.68
CA LEU A 17 1.33 8.76 1.90
C LEU A 17 1.43 9.58 0.61
N ASN A 18 1.68 8.94 -0.54
CA ASN A 18 1.71 9.64 -1.82
C ASN A 18 0.36 10.27 -2.17
N VAL A 19 -0.77 9.60 -1.90
CA VAL A 19 -2.11 10.17 -2.10
C VAL A 19 -2.30 11.43 -1.25
N GLY A 20 -1.89 11.37 0.02
CA GLY A 20 -1.90 12.53 0.92
C GLY A 20 -1.03 13.68 0.40
N LEU A 21 0.22 13.40 0.03
CA LEU A 21 1.14 14.40 -0.52
C LEU A 21 0.67 14.96 -1.87
N SER A 22 0.02 14.14 -2.70
CA SER A 22 -0.50 14.55 -4.02
C SER A 22 -1.58 15.60 -3.87
N SER A 23 -2.35 15.58 -2.78
CA SER A 23 -3.32 16.64 -2.46
C SER A 23 -2.67 18.00 -2.15
N LEU A 24 -1.38 18.00 -1.79
CA LEU A 24 -0.55 19.20 -1.58
C LEU A 24 0.29 19.56 -2.81
N GLY A 25 0.07 18.89 -3.95
CA GLY A 25 0.81 19.09 -5.19
C GLY A 25 2.15 18.33 -5.28
N VAL A 26 2.44 17.42 -4.34
CA VAL A 26 3.67 16.62 -4.34
C VAL A 26 3.36 15.18 -4.74
N ASN A 27 3.73 14.76 -5.95
CA ASN A 27 3.49 13.40 -6.45
C ASN A 27 4.79 12.60 -6.62
N VAL A 28 5.32 12.08 -5.51
CA VAL A 28 6.61 11.35 -5.47
C VAL A 28 6.55 10.06 -6.30
N ILE A 29 5.47 9.30 -6.19
CA ILE A 29 5.32 8.03 -6.93
C ILE A 29 5.19 8.31 -8.43
N GLY A 30 4.39 9.31 -8.83
CA GLY A 30 4.30 9.75 -10.21
C GLY A 30 5.66 10.19 -10.78
N SER A 31 6.46 10.90 -9.99
CA SER A 31 7.79 11.36 -10.44
C SER A 31 8.86 10.28 -10.55
N ILE A 32 8.67 9.11 -9.94
CA ILE A 32 9.69 8.04 -9.91
C ILE A 32 9.20 6.80 -10.66
N VAL A 33 8.06 6.26 -10.25
CA VAL A 33 7.54 4.98 -10.71
C VAL A 33 6.87 5.10 -12.07
N ASP A 34 6.16 6.20 -12.32
CA ASP A 34 5.54 6.46 -13.62
C ASP A 34 6.60 6.83 -14.68
N SER A 35 7.66 7.55 -14.28
CA SER A 35 8.78 7.90 -15.17
C SER A 35 9.53 6.70 -15.76
N ILE A 36 9.43 5.53 -15.12
CA ILE A 36 9.99 4.26 -15.62
C ILE A 36 8.92 3.32 -16.20
N GLY A 37 7.69 3.79 -16.38
CA GLY A 37 6.59 3.03 -16.99
C GLY A 37 6.02 1.91 -16.13
N LEU A 38 6.30 1.89 -14.82
CA LEU A 38 5.86 0.83 -13.90
C LEU A 38 4.62 1.21 -13.09
N GLY A 39 4.03 2.39 -13.31
CA GLY A 39 2.89 2.90 -12.55
C GLY A 39 1.70 1.94 -12.50
N GLY A 40 1.36 1.30 -13.62
CA GLY A 40 0.25 0.34 -13.70
C GLY A 40 0.49 -0.91 -12.84
N ILE A 41 1.67 -1.53 -12.95
CA ILE A 41 2.05 -2.70 -12.15
C ILE A 41 2.09 -2.32 -10.66
N PHE A 42 2.69 -1.18 -10.33
CA PHE A 42 2.74 -0.68 -8.96
C PHE A 42 1.34 -0.52 -8.36
N ASN A 43 0.43 0.17 -9.06
CA ASN A 43 -0.95 0.36 -8.59
C ASN A 43 -1.70 -0.96 -8.43
N LEU A 44 -1.48 -1.94 -9.32
CA LEU A 44 -2.05 -3.27 -9.18
C LEU A 44 -1.53 -3.97 -7.91
N LEU A 45 -0.22 -3.93 -7.66
CA LEU A 45 0.38 -4.52 -6.46
C LEU A 45 -0.13 -3.84 -5.17
N VAL A 46 -0.36 -2.53 -5.20
CA VAL A 46 -0.95 -1.78 -4.08
C VAL A 46 -2.38 -2.25 -3.82
N GLY A 47 -3.20 -2.41 -4.87
CA GLY A 47 -4.56 -2.93 -4.75
C GLY A 47 -4.60 -4.34 -4.16
N VAL A 48 -3.71 -5.23 -4.63
CA VAL A 48 -3.56 -6.59 -4.07
C VAL A 48 -3.10 -6.53 -2.61
N SER A 49 -2.16 -5.64 -2.28
CA SER A 49 -1.68 -5.45 -0.92
C SER A 49 -2.80 -4.99 0.02
N ALA A 50 -3.66 -4.08 -0.44
CA ALA A 50 -4.83 -3.61 0.30
C ALA A 50 -5.82 -4.75 0.57
N ALA A 51 -6.15 -5.53 -0.45
CA ALA A 51 -7.03 -6.68 -0.32
C ALA A 51 -6.44 -7.73 0.65
N TYR A 52 -5.15 -8.03 0.55
CA TYR A 52 -4.45 -8.96 1.43
C TYR A 52 -4.51 -8.49 2.89
N LEU A 53 -4.13 -7.24 3.15
CA LEU A 53 -4.09 -6.70 4.50
C LEU A 53 -5.49 -6.60 5.12
N ALA A 54 -6.51 -6.26 4.31
CA ALA A 54 -7.90 -6.26 4.75
C ALA A 54 -8.38 -7.68 5.10
N ALA A 55 -8.08 -8.67 4.26
CA ALA A 55 -8.49 -10.06 4.46
C ALA A 55 -7.79 -10.71 5.67
N THR A 56 -6.55 -10.33 5.98
CA THR A 56 -5.79 -10.88 7.12
C THR A 56 -5.84 -10.00 8.37
N HIS A 57 -6.46 -8.82 8.30
CA HIS A 57 -6.43 -7.79 9.35
C HIS A 57 -6.81 -8.30 10.74
N MET A 58 -7.84 -9.15 10.85
CA MET A 58 -8.32 -9.67 12.13
C MET A 58 -7.29 -10.54 12.85
N GLY A 59 -6.39 -11.20 12.10
CA GLY A 59 -5.29 -11.98 12.70
C GLY A 59 -4.15 -11.11 13.25
N ASP A 60 -3.99 -9.89 12.73
CA ASP A 60 -2.88 -8.99 13.07
C ASP A 60 -3.30 -7.86 14.04
N CYS A 61 -4.58 -7.49 14.09
CA CYS A 61 -5.09 -6.38 14.88
C CYS A 61 -5.70 -6.83 16.21
N LYS A 62 -5.05 -6.49 17.32
CA LYS A 62 -5.51 -6.86 18.68
C LYS A 62 -6.91 -6.35 19.02
N ALA A 63 -7.32 -5.21 18.45
CA ALA A 63 -8.66 -4.66 18.65
C ALA A 63 -9.73 -5.45 17.90
N CYS A 64 -9.44 -5.87 16.66
CA CYS A 64 -10.39 -6.59 15.80
C CYS A 64 -10.36 -8.11 15.99
N ALA A 65 -9.32 -8.65 16.63
CA ALA A 65 -9.15 -10.09 16.86
C ALA A 65 -10.18 -10.72 17.81
N LYS A 66 -10.94 -9.91 18.56
CA LYS A 66 -11.97 -10.36 19.51
C LYS A 66 -13.40 -10.14 19.01
N SER A 67 -13.56 -9.72 17.76
CA SER A 67 -14.85 -9.46 17.13
C SER A 67 -15.41 -10.70 16.44
#